data_AF-A0A251IR42-F1
#
_entry.id   AF-A0A251IR42-F1
#
_cell.length_a   1.000
_cell.length_b   1.000
_cell.length_c   1.000
_cell.angle_alpha   90.00
_cell.angle_beta   90.00
_cell.angle_gamma   90.00
#
_symmetry.space_group_name_H-M   'P 1'
#
loop_
_entity.id
_entity.type
_entity.pdbx_description
1 polymer ?
#
loop_
_entity_poly.entity_id
_entity_poly.type
_entity_poly.pdbx_seq_one_letter_code
_entity_poly.pdbx_strand_id
1 'polypeptide(L)'
;MDVSPTKSDGISISLDETMSTCDSFKSPEVEYIDNNDIPAIDSINKKTLSNLYISDQVETAENECCRDILADMETDNKIVNLDDNYQDPQLCATIAYDIYKHLRESETKKRPSIDFMEKIQKDVNASMRAILIDWLVEVAEEYRLVPDTLFLTVNYIDRYLSGNVMNRQKLQLLGVACMMIAAKYEEICAPQVEEFCYITDNTYFREEVLEMESNVLNYLKFEMTAPTAKCFLRRFVRAAQGIYEVPSMQLECLANYVTELSLPEYNMLCYAPSLIAASAIFLAKYILLPSRRPWNSTLQHYTLYQPSDLYDCVKDLHRLCCDSHNSTLPAIRDKYSQHKYKFAAKKYCPPSIPEGYFHNQSC
;
A
#
# COMPACT_ATOMS: atom_id res chain seq x y z
N MET A 1 -53.46 24.34 -57.61
CA MET A 1 -54.03 22.99 -57.68
C MET A 1 -52.89 22.07 -58.05
N ASP A 2 -51.98 21.81 -57.11
CA ASP A 2 -52.13 20.77 -56.06
C ASP A 2 -52.28 19.41 -56.75
N VAL A 3 -51.48 18.37 -56.47
CA VAL A 3 -51.06 17.85 -55.16
C VAL A 3 -49.77 17.02 -55.33
N SER A 4 -48.92 17.04 -54.30
CA SER A 4 -47.77 16.16 -54.02
C SER A 4 -48.10 14.65 -54.05
N PRO A 5 -47.09 13.78 -53.94
CA PRO A 5 -46.97 13.06 -52.66
C PRO A 5 -45.53 12.92 -52.13
N THR A 6 -45.41 13.30 -50.85
CA THR A 6 -44.65 12.68 -49.73
C THR A 6 -43.26 12.08 -49.95
N LYS A 7 -42.27 12.81 -49.38
CA LYS A 7 -40.93 12.38 -48.95
C LYS A 7 -40.99 11.37 -47.79
N SER A 8 -39.99 10.50 -47.73
CA SER A 8 -39.55 9.76 -46.54
C SER A 8 -38.02 9.79 -46.49
N ASP A 9 -37.47 10.81 -45.86
CA ASP A 9 -36.13 10.82 -45.22
C ASP A 9 -36.43 10.93 -43.72
N GLY A 10 -35.83 10.21 -42.77
CA GLY A 10 -34.43 9.85 -42.61
C GLY A 10 -34.07 10.27 -41.18
N ILE A 11 -33.78 9.32 -40.29
CA ILE A 11 -33.12 9.58 -39.00
C ILE A 11 -32.14 8.44 -38.75
N SER A 12 -30.93 8.61 -39.26
CA SER A 12 -29.73 7.93 -38.77
C SER A 12 -29.01 8.94 -37.88
N ILE A 13 -28.95 8.68 -36.57
CA ILE A 13 -28.37 9.60 -35.59
C ILE A 13 -26.84 9.51 -35.66
N SER A 14 -26.24 10.68 -35.90
CA SER A 14 -24.83 11.00 -35.78
C SER A 14 -24.35 10.85 -34.34
N LEU A 15 -23.24 10.14 -34.14
CA LEU A 15 -22.40 10.22 -32.94
C LEU A 15 -21.17 11.05 -33.31
N ASP A 16 -21.21 12.35 -33.04
CA ASP A 16 -20.02 13.19 -32.99
C ASP A 16 -19.33 12.95 -31.64
N GLU A 17 -18.33 12.07 -31.63
CA GLU A 17 -17.29 12.04 -30.60
C GLU A 17 -16.12 12.91 -31.08
N THR A 18 -16.10 14.17 -30.65
CA THR A 18 -14.89 15.00 -30.72
C THR A 18 -13.91 14.55 -29.65
N MET A 19 -13.18 13.47 -29.94
CA MET A 19 -12.00 13.08 -29.20
C MET A 19 -10.85 14.04 -29.53
N SER A 20 -10.57 14.95 -28.61
CA SER A 20 -9.37 15.79 -28.63
C SER A 20 -8.13 14.90 -28.51
N THR A 21 -7.38 14.76 -29.60
CA THR A 21 -6.09 14.08 -29.63
C THR A 21 -5.05 14.94 -28.93
N CYS A 22 -4.74 14.61 -27.68
CA CYS A 22 -3.54 15.12 -27.01
C CYS A 22 -2.31 14.40 -27.56
N ASP A 23 -1.62 15.06 -28.49
CA ASP A 23 -0.27 14.70 -28.93
C ASP A 23 0.75 14.97 -27.81
N SER A 24 1.07 13.93 -27.01
CA SER A 24 2.23 13.99 -26.11
C SER A 24 2.97 12.66 -25.97
N PHE A 25 3.03 11.87 -27.04
CA PHE A 25 3.96 10.75 -27.15
C PHE A 25 5.12 11.11 -28.08
N LYS A 26 6.07 11.91 -27.56
CA LYS A 26 7.45 11.93 -28.04
C LYS A 26 8.38 12.03 -26.83
N SER A 27 8.95 10.90 -26.44
CA SER A 27 10.08 10.87 -25.51
C SER A 27 11.25 11.66 -26.12
N PRO A 28 12.01 12.45 -25.34
CA PRO A 28 13.26 13.03 -25.83
C PRO A 28 14.25 11.91 -26.15
N GLU A 29 14.86 11.96 -27.35
CA GLU A 29 16.02 11.15 -27.67
C GLU A 29 17.18 11.58 -26.76
N VAL A 30 17.60 10.69 -25.86
CA VAL A 30 18.81 10.89 -25.05
C VAL A 30 19.99 10.39 -25.89
N GLU A 31 20.76 11.32 -26.44
CA GLU A 31 22.08 11.03 -26.99
C GLU A 31 23.00 10.60 -25.84
N TYR A 32 23.44 9.34 -25.88
CA TYR A 32 24.49 8.85 -25.00
C TYR A 32 25.82 9.49 -25.43
N ILE A 33 26.37 10.35 -24.57
CA ILE A 33 27.73 10.89 -24.75
C ILE A 33 28.73 9.76 -24.50
N ASP A 34 29.61 9.55 -25.47
CA ASP A 34 30.68 8.56 -25.48
C ASP A 34 31.68 8.78 -24.33
N ASN A 35 32.07 7.67 -23.69
CA ASN A 35 32.90 7.63 -22.49
C ASN A 35 34.38 7.86 -22.83
N ASN A 36 34.77 9.11 -23.07
CA ASN A 36 36.18 9.49 -23.06
C ASN A 36 36.33 10.94 -22.59
N ASP A 37 36.53 11.13 -21.27
CA ASP A 37 37.48 12.10 -20.71
C ASP A 37 37.58 11.95 -19.16
N ILE A 38 38.59 11.19 -18.74
CA ILE A 38 38.96 10.87 -17.36
C ILE A 38 40.02 11.87 -16.88
N PRO A 39 39.62 12.93 -16.14
CA PRO A 39 40.34 13.28 -14.90
C PRO A 39 39.45 13.86 -13.78
N ALA A 40 38.19 14.22 -14.06
CA ALA A 40 37.31 14.91 -13.12
C ALA A 40 36.65 13.95 -12.10
N ILE A 41 36.35 12.72 -12.53
CA ILE A 41 35.71 11.69 -11.70
C ILE A 41 36.67 11.17 -10.61
N ASP A 42 37.95 11.02 -10.93
CA ASP A 42 38.97 10.59 -9.95
C ASP A 42 39.21 11.63 -8.85
N SER A 43 39.07 12.92 -9.18
CA SER A 43 39.19 14.03 -8.23
C SER A 43 38.00 14.08 -7.25
N ILE A 44 36.80 13.74 -7.73
CA ILE A 44 35.60 13.62 -6.90
C ILE A 44 35.70 12.40 -5.98
N ASN A 45 36.09 11.24 -6.51
CA ASN A 45 36.26 10.02 -5.72
C ASN A 45 37.31 10.17 -4.61
N LYS A 46 38.45 10.83 -4.90
CA LYS A 46 39.47 11.14 -3.87
C LYS A 46 38.96 12.06 -2.76
N LYS A 47 38.13 13.06 -3.08
CA LYS A 47 37.51 13.94 -2.07
C LYS A 47 36.49 13.19 -1.20
N THR A 48 35.75 12.25 -1.77
CA THR A 48 34.76 11.45 -1.04
C THR A 48 35.43 10.46 -0.08
N LEU A 49 36.50 9.80 -0.51
CA LEU A 49 37.27 8.84 0.32
C LEU A 49 37.96 9.51 1.52
N SER A 50 38.52 10.71 1.32
CA SER A 50 39.16 11.50 2.38
C SER A 50 38.19 11.97 3.47
N ASN A 51 36.91 12.17 3.17
CA ASN A 51 35.93 12.72 4.11
C ASN A 51 35.23 11.64 4.94
N LEU A 52 35.33 10.37 4.56
CA LEU A 52 34.61 9.25 5.17
C LEU A 52 35.47 8.32 6.04
N TYR A 53 36.77 8.60 6.22
CA TYR A 53 37.71 7.75 6.98
C TYR A 53 37.59 6.25 6.64
N ILE A 54 37.38 5.93 5.36
CA ILE A 54 37.42 4.55 4.88
C ILE A 54 38.89 4.23 4.62
N SER A 55 39.50 3.47 5.51
CA SER A 55 40.87 2.99 5.35
C SER A 55 40.89 1.83 4.34
N ASP A 56 41.69 1.96 3.27
CA ASP A 56 42.01 0.88 2.32
C ASP A 56 42.91 -0.17 2.99
N GLN A 57 42.32 -1.00 3.85
CA GLN A 57 42.90 -2.29 4.20
C GLN A 57 41.97 -3.39 3.69
N VAL A 58 42.35 -3.89 2.52
CA VAL A 58 41.87 -5.16 1.97
C VAL A 58 42.47 -6.27 2.83
N GLU A 59 41.74 -6.73 3.84
CA GLU A 59 41.91 -8.08 4.36
C GLU A 59 40.92 -8.98 3.64
N THR A 60 41.46 -9.83 2.76
CA THR A 60 40.76 -10.95 2.15
C THR A 60 40.35 -11.93 3.24
N ALA A 61 39.10 -11.81 3.70
CA ALA A 61 38.37 -12.89 4.34
C ALA A 61 37.13 -13.17 3.48
N GLU A 62 37.20 -14.25 2.70
CA GLU A 62 36.02 -14.89 2.13
C GLU A 62 35.07 -15.23 3.27
N ASN A 63 34.08 -14.37 3.50
CA ASN A 63 32.99 -14.64 4.42
C ASN A 63 31.76 -15.02 3.57
N GLU A 64 31.85 -16.19 2.94
CA GLU A 64 30.67 -16.94 2.53
C GLU A 64 29.88 -17.29 3.79
N CYS A 65 28.90 -16.46 4.16
CA CYS A 65 27.92 -16.84 5.18
C CYS A 65 26.85 -17.75 4.53
N CYS A 66 27.27 -18.88 3.99
CA CYS A 66 26.38 -20.03 3.80
C CYS A 66 26.46 -20.86 5.07
N ARG A 67 25.48 -20.71 5.96
CA ARG A 67 25.32 -21.67 7.06
C ARG A 67 24.75 -22.97 6.51
N ASP A 68 25.56 -24.01 6.64
CA ASP A 68 25.23 -25.41 6.37
C ASP A 68 23.89 -25.81 6.99
N ILE A 69 22.96 -26.26 6.14
CA ILE A 69 21.78 -27.01 6.55
C ILE A 69 22.22 -28.45 6.70
N LEU A 70 22.32 -28.92 7.95
CA LEU A 70 22.44 -30.33 8.26
C LEU A 70 21.23 -31.07 7.67
N ALA A 71 21.52 -32.01 6.78
CA ALA A 71 20.56 -32.96 6.25
C ALA A 71 20.10 -33.88 7.39
N ASP A 72 18.83 -33.78 7.77
CA ASP A 72 18.11 -34.89 8.41
C ASP A 72 16.60 -34.83 8.11
N MET A 73 16.16 -35.92 7.49
CA MET A 73 14.82 -36.54 7.40
C MET A 73 13.58 -35.68 7.06
N GLU A 74 12.90 -36.11 6.00
CA GLU A 74 11.67 -35.55 5.41
C GLU A 74 10.57 -35.23 6.45
N THR A 75 10.26 -33.93 6.58
CA THR A 75 8.98 -33.43 7.10
C THR A 75 8.51 -32.27 6.21
N ASP A 76 7.20 -32.05 6.16
CA ASP A 76 6.45 -31.00 5.44
C ASP A 76 6.83 -29.53 5.83
N ASN A 77 7.99 -29.34 6.48
CA ASN A 77 8.45 -28.14 7.18
C ASN A 77 9.59 -27.39 6.47
N LYS A 78 9.84 -27.63 5.18
CA LYS A 78 10.92 -26.93 4.48
C LYS A 78 10.55 -25.45 4.27
N ILE A 79 11.16 -24.57 5.06
CA ILE A 79 11.07 -23.12 4.89
C ILE A 79 11.62 -22.77 3.51
N VAL A 80 10.82 -22.07 2.71
CA VAL A 80 11.22 -21.63 1.37
C VAL A 80 12.09 -20.38 1.49
N ASN A 81 13.26 -20.39 0.84
CA ASN A 81 14.08 -19.18 0.75
C ASN A 81 13.46 -18.20 -0.27
N LEU A 82 13.13 -16.97 0.16
CA LEU A 82 12.56 -15.92 -0.70
C LEU A 82 13.63 -14.99 -1.27
N ASP A 83 14.84 -15.02 -0.71
CA ASP A 83 15.92 -14.08 -0.98
C ASP A 83 17.04 -14.77 -1.79
N ASP A 84 16.72 -15.78 -2.61
CA ASP A 84 17.66 -16.53 -3.45
C ASP A 84 17.76 -15.99 -4.89
N ASN A 85 16.85 -15.11 -5.29
CA ASN A 85 16.87 -14.48 -6.60
C ASN A 85 17.68 -13.18 -6.60
N TYR A 86 18.95 -13.30 -6.97
CA TYR A 86 19.89 -12.18 -7.12
C TYR A 86 19.81 -11.44 -8.47
N GLN A 87 18.97 -11.91 -9.41
CA GLN A 87 18.88 -11.34 -10.76
C GLN A 87 17.88 -10.19 -10.83
N ASP A 88 16.89 -10.16 -9.94
CA ASP A 88 15.91 -9.08 -9.87
C ASP A 88 16.34 -8.03 -8.84
N PRO A 89 16.81 -6.84 -9.26
CA PRO A 89 17.25 -5.79 -8.34
C PRO A 89 16.13 -5.28 -7.44
N GLN A 90 14.85 -5.43 -7.81
CA GLN A 90 13.73 -4.98 -6.96
C GLN A 90 13.54 -5.85 -5.71
N LEU A 91 14.12 -7.06 -5.69
CA LEU A 91 14.05 -7.96 -4.54
C LEU A 91 15.09 -7.63 -3.48
N CYS A 92 16.15 -6.90 -3.86
CA CYS A 92 17.23 -6.51 -2.96
C CYS A 92 17.76 -7.69 -2.12
N ALA A 93 17.89 -8.88 -2.73
CA ALA A 93 18.07 -10.15 -2.03
C ALA A 93 19.16 -10.12 -0.94
N THR A 94 20.29 -9.47 -1.21
CA THR A 94 21.44 -9.36 -0.29
C THR A 94 21.17 -8.55 0.98
N ILE A 95 20.23 -7.60 0.93
CA ILE A 95 19.90 -6.69 2.05
C ILE A 95 18.44 -6.80 2.49
N ALA A 96 17.68 -7.74 1.91
CA ALA A 96 16.26 -7.92 2.17
C ALA A 96 15.99 -8.19 3.66
N TYR A 97 16.85 -8.95 4.34
CA TYR A 97 16.73 -9.16 5.78
C TYR A 97 16.81 -7.83 6.56
N ASP A 98 17.83 -7.00 6.28
CA ASP A 98 18.06 -5.74 6.98
C ASP A 98 16.94 -4.72 6.73
N ILE A 99 16.42 -4.65 5.50
CA ILE A 99 15.27 -3.80 5.15
C ILE A 99 14.08 -4.13 6.06
N TYR A 100 13.71 -5.41 6.17
CA TYR A 100 12.51 -5.78 6.91
C TYR A 100 12.72 -5.74 8.42
N LYS A 101 13.94 -6.00 8.90
CA LYS A 101 14.32 -5.74 10.29
C LYS A 101 14.15 -4.26 10.62
N HIS A 102 14.66 -3.36 9.77
CA HIS A 102 14.50 -1.92 9.94
C HIS A 102 13.03 -1.47 9.89
N LEU A 103 12.23 -2.02 8.98
CA LEU A 103 10.80 -1.73 8.90
C LEU A 103 10.06 -2.11 10.20
N ARG A 104 10.36 -3.30 10.77
CA ARG A 104 9.77 -3.75 12.04
C ARG A 104 10.18 -2.86 13.22
N GLU A 105 11.43 -2.44 13.29
CA GLU A 105 11.87 -1.50 14.34
C GLU A 105 11.19 -0.13 14.17
N SER A 106 11.03 0.33 12.93
CA SER A 106 10.47 1.64 12.60
C SER A 106 8.95 1.72 12.74
N GLU A 107 8.22 0.60 12.59
CA GLU A 107 6.75 0.59 12.72
C GLU A 107 6.29 0.95 14.13
N THR A 108 7.15 0.83 15.14
CA THR A 108 6.83 1.23 16.52
C THR A 108 6.96 2.74 16.76
N LYS A 109 7.84 3.42 16.01
CA LYS A 109 8.20 4.83 16.24
C LYS A 109 7.26 5.81 15.54
N LYS A 110 6.66 5.39 14.41
CA LYS A 110 5.93 6.28 13.49
C LYS A 110 4.43 6.00 13.47
N ARG A 111 3.88 5.53 14.59
CA ARG A 111 2.45 5.26 14.73
C ARG A 111 1.67 6.49 15.21
N PRO A 112 0.46 6.71 14.69
CA PRO A 112 -0.48 7.63 15.29
C PRO A 112 -0.88 7.15 16.69
N SER A 113 -1.42 8.05 17.51
CA SER A 113 -2.04 7.65 18.78
C SER A 113 -3.24 6.75 18.49
N ILE A 114 -3.53 5.79 19.35
CA ILE A 114 -4.69 4.90 19.18
C ILE A 114 -5.99 5.51 19.73
N ASP A 115 -5.90 6.68 20.38
CA ASP A 115 -6.96 7.31 21.15
C ASP A 115 -7.09 8.82 20.86
N PHE A 116 -6.61 9.29 19.70
CA PHE A 116 -6.65 10.70 19.37
C PHE A 116 -8.06 11.23 19.11
N MET A 117 -8.99 10.37 18.67
CA MET A 117 -10.39 10.76 18.53
C MET A 117 -11.00 11.13 19.88
N GLU A 118 -10.64 10.39 20.93
CA GLU A 118 -11.16 10.57 22.28
C GLU A 118 -10.42 11.69 23.04
N LYS A 119 -9.10 11.77 22.88
CA LYS A 119 -8.25 12.67 23.67
C LYS A 119 -8.04 14.05 23.05
N ILE A 120 -7.98 14.12 21.72
CA ILE A 120 -7.55 15.34 21.00
C ILE A 120 -8.73 15.95 20.25
N GLN A 121 -9.46 15.13 19.50
CA GLN A 121 -10.52 15.65 18.64
C GLN A 121 -11.77 16.03 19.43
N LYS A 122 -12.36 17.17 19.06
CA LYS A 122 -13.60 17.70 19.68
C LYS A 122 -14.76 17.76 18.69
N ASP A 123 -14.44 17.95 17.41
CA ASP A 123 -15.42 18.20 16.35
C ASP A 123 -15.37 17.16 15.22
N VAL A 124 -14.29 16.36 15.17
CA VAL A 124 -14.11 15.23 14.26
C VAL A 124 -14.30 13.93 15.03
N ASN A 125 -14.94 12.94 14.41
CA ASN A 125 -15.11 11.60 14.98
C ASN A 125 -14.68 10.50 13.99
N ALA A 126 -14.65 9.25 14.47
CA ALA A 126 -14.23 8.09 13.67
C ALA A 126 -15.05 7.91 12.37
N SER A 127 -16.36 8.22 12.40
CA SER A 127 -17.22 8.12 11.21
C SER A 127 -16.86 9.17 10.15
N MET A 128 -16.57 10.41 10.54
CA MET A 128 -16.10 11.45 9.61
C MET A 128 -14.74 11.09 8.99
N ARG A 129 -13.84 10.48 9.77
CA ARG A 129 -12.58 9.94 9.26
C ARG A 129 -12.83 8.84 8.23
N ALA A 130 -13.72 7.90 8.53
CA ALA A 130 -14.05 6.81 7.62
C ALA A 130 -14.64 7.33 6.29
N ILE A 131 -15.53 8.33 6.35
CA ILE A 131 -16.08 9.01 5.16
C ILE A 131 -14.96 9.68 4.35
N LEU A 132 -14.03 10.39 5.00
CA LEU A 132 -12.89 10.99 4.31
C LEU A 132 -12.04 9.93 3.60
N ILE A 133 -11.72 8.83 4.28
CA ILE A 133 -10.84 7.79 3.72
C ILE A 133 -11.53 7.05 2.58
N ASP A 134 -12.84 6.78 2.68
CA ASP A 134 -13.62 6.18 1.60
C ASP A 134 -13.56 7.06 0.34
N TRP A 135 -13.77 8.37 0.48
CA TRP A 135 -13.62 9.31 -0.63
C TRP A 135 -12.18 9.36 -1.17
N LEU A 136 -11.16 9.36 -0.31
CA LEU A 136 -9.75 9.33 -0.74
C LEU A 136 -9.38 8.04 -1.50
N VAL A 137 -10.08 6.92 -1.27
CA VAL A 137 -9.92 5.71 -2.10
C VAL A 137 -10.40 5.99 -3.54
N GLU A 138 -11.50 6.72 -3.71
CA GLU A 138 -11.99 7.13 -5.03
C GLU A 138 -11.02 8.09 -5.71
N VAL A 139 -10.49 9.08 -4.97
CA VAL A 139 -9.48 10.03 -5.48
C VAL A 139 -8.22 9.29 -5.95
N ALA A 140 -7.74 8.31 -5.17
CA ALA A 140 -6.60 7.49 -5.56
C ALA A 140 -6.86 6.67 -6.83
N GLU A 141 -8.08 6.17 -7.04
CA GLU A 141 -8.46 5.46 -8.27
C GLU A 141 -8.56 6.39 -9.47
N GLU A 142 -9.13 7.59 -9.29
CA GLU A 142 -9.28 8.61 -10.34
C GLU A 142 -7.90 9.05 -10.89
N TYR A 143 -6.97 9.37 -9.98
CA TYR A 143 -5.61 9.75 -10.35
C TYR A 143 -4.65 8.57 -10.54
N ARG A 144 -5.15 7.33 -10.42
CA ARG A 144 -4.37 6.09 -10.60
C ARG A 144 -3.12 6.03 -9.73
N LEU A 145 -3.21 6.53 -8.51
CA LEU A 145 -2.14 6.54 -7.53
C LEU A 145 -1.79 5.10 -7.10
N VAL A 146 -0.52 4.86 -6.79
CA VAL A 146 -0.10 3.56 -6.25
C VAL A 146 -0.70 3.35 -4.85
N PRO A 147 -0.97 2.10 -4.42
CA PRO A 147 -1.55 1.85 -3.11
C PRO A 147 -0.70 2.43 -1.96
N ASP A 148 0.63 2.38 -2.08
CA ASP A 148 1.56 2.93 -1.10
C ASP A 148 1.27 4.43 -0.79
N THR A 149 0.89 5.22 -1.80
CA THR A 149 0.44 6.62 -1.67
C THR A 149 -0.79 6.74 -0.78
N LEU A 150 -1.81 5.90 -0.98
CA LEU A 150 -3.03 5.90 -0.15
C LEU A 150 -2.72 5.51 1.30
N PHE A 151 -1.89 4.50 1.52
CA PHE A 151 -1.51 4.08 2.87
C PHE A 151 -0.71 5.17 3.61
N LEU A 152 0.20 5.87 2.92
CA LEU A 152 0.92 7.01 3.49
C LEU A 152 -0.02 8.19 3.77
N THR A 153 -0.96 8.47 2.88
CA THR A 153 -1.99 9.50 3.08
C THR A 153 -2.71 9.30 4.41
N VAL A 154 -3.21 8.09 4.66
CA VAL A 154 -3.91 7.76 5.92
C VAL A 154 -2.97 7.88 7.13
N ASN A 155 -1.71 7.43 7.01
CA ASN A 155 -0.72 7.61 8.07
C ASN A 155 -0.50 9.09 8.43
N TYR A 156 -0.41 9.97 7.43
CA TYR A 156 -0.20 11.40 7.66
C TYR A 156 -1.40 12.06 8.30
N ILE A 157 -2.61 11.74 7.84
CA ILE A 157 -3.88 12.21 8.43
C ILE A 157 -3.91 11.84 9.91
N ASP A 158 -3.72 10.56 10.24
CA ASP A 158 -3.85 10.07 11.62
C ASP A 158 -2.77 10.64 12.54
N ARG A 159 -1.52 10.74 12.07
CA ARG A 159 -0.44 11.36 12.85
C ARG A 159 -0.71 12.84 13.08
N TYR A 160 -1.23 13.56 12.08
CA TYR A 160 -1.58 14.97 12.23
C TYR A 160 -2.73 15.17 13.23
N LEU A 161 -3.79 14.38 13.11
CA LEU A 161 -4.93 14.38 14.05
C LEU A 161 -4.54 13.93 15.46
N SER A 162 -3.42 13.20 15.61
CA SER A 162 -2.90 12.78 16.91
C SER A 162 -2.36 13.90 17.80
N GLY A 163 -2.13 15.11 17.26
CA GLY A 163 -1.71 16.24 18.09
C GLY A 163 -2.26 17.60 17.66
N ASN A 164 -3.12 17.65 16.65
CA ASN A 164 -3.78 18.87 16.21
C ASN A 164 -5.30 18.71 16.26
N VAL A 165 -5.96 19.58 17.01
CA VAL A 165 -7.42 19.64 17.01
C VAL A 165 -7.88 20.08 15.62
N MET A 166 -8.73 19.27 14.99
CA MET A 166 -9.27 19.55 13.66
C MET A 166 -10.72 19.97 13.75
N ASN A 167 -11.07 20.96 12.93
CA ASN A 167 -12.44 21.34 12.68
C ASN A 167 -12.98 20.49 11.50
N ARG A 168 -14.21 19.98 11.59
CA ARG A 168 -14.81 19.11 10.56
C ARG A 168 -14.84 19.74 9.16
N GLN A 169 -15.00 21.06 9.05
CA GLN A 169 -15.01 21.80 7.78
C GLN A 169 -13.64 21.83 7.08
N LYS A 170 -12.55 21.58 7.83
CA LYS A 170 -11.18 21.52 7.30
C LYS A 170 -10.67 20.08 7.13
N LEU A 171 -11.48 19.07 7.44
CA LEU A 171 -11.06 17.68 7.39
C LEU A 171 -10.75 17.21 5.96
N GLN A 172 -11.55 17.62 4.97
CA GLN A 172 -11.27 17.32 3.57
C GLN A 172 -10.00 18.02 3.07
N LEU A 173 -9.79 19.30 3.44
CA LEU A 173 -8.55 20.03 3.16
C LEU A 173 -7.31 19.30 3.70
N LEU A 174 -7.37 18.80 4.95
CA LEU A 174 -6.31 17.96 5.50
C LEU A 174 -6.07 16.71 4.65
N GLY A 175 -7.14 16.03 4.24
CA GLY A 175 -7.08 14.82 3.43
C GLY A 175 -6.36 15.03 2.10
N VAL A 176 -6.75 16.03 1.33
CA VAL A 176 -6.11 16.32 0.03
C VAL A 176 -4.67 16.82 0.19
N ALA A 177 -4.37 17.61 1.21
CA ALA A 177 -3.00 18.03 1.48
C ALA A 177 -2.11 16.83 1.84
N CYS A 178 -2.59 15.91 2.68
CA CYS A 178 -1.88 14.68 3.01
C CYS A 178 -1.67 13.77 1.79
N MET A 179 -2.68 13.67 0.91
CA MET A 179 -2.57 12.88 -0.32
C MET A 179 -1.59 13.51 -1.30
N MET A 180 -1.60 14.84 -1.45
CA MET A 180 -0.62 15.56 -2.26
C MET A 180 0.81 15.33 -1.75
N ILE A 181 1.02 15.38 -0.43
CA ILE A 181 2.33 15.08 0.15
C ILE A 181 2.75 13.63 -0.12
N ALA A 182 1.84 12.67 0.07
CA ALA A 182 2.11 11.26 -0.20
C ALA A 182 2.42 11.02 -1.68
N ALA A 183 1.69 11.67 -2.59
CA ALA A 183 1.93 11.56 -4.02
C ALA A 183 3.29 12.14 -4.41
N LYS A 184 3.68 13.31 -3.89
CA LYS A 184 5.02 13.87 -4.08
C LYS A 184 6.14 12.97 -3.55
N TYR A 185 5.83 12.12 -2.56
CA TYR A 185 6.79 11.23 -1.93
C TYR A 185 6.96 9.91 -2.69
N GLU A 186 5.86 9.34 -3.20
CA GLU A 186 5.84 7.96 -3.70
C GLU A 186 5.66 7.85 -5.23
N GLU A 187 4.99 8.82 -5.88
CA GLU A 187 4.69 8.76 -7.30
C GLU A 187 5.87 9.24 -8.16
N ILE A 188 6.05 8.60 -9.32
CA ILE A 188 7.01 9.08 -10.33
C ILE A 188 6.56 10.44 -10.87
N CYS A 189 5.26 10.59 -11.11
CA CYS A 189 4.62 11.82 -11.59
C CYS A 189 3.46 12.16 -10.66
N ALA A 190 3.73 12.95 -9.62
CA ALA A 190 2.69 13.40 -8.70
C ALA A 190 1.72 14.39 -9.36
N PRO A 191 0.40 14.32 -9.07
CA PRO A 191 -0.56 15.32 -9.52
C PRO A 191 -0.20 16.74 -9.04
N GLN A 192 -0.55 17.73 -9.84
CA GLN A 192 -0.34 19.14 -9.46
C GLN A 192 -1.36 19.58 -8.41
N VAL A 193 -1.06 20.65 -7.67
CA VAL A 193 -1.97 21.17 -6.62
C VAL A 193 -3.31 21.63 -7.21
N GLU A 194 -3.32 22.08 -8.47
CA GLU A 194 -4.53 22.38 -9.24
C GLU A 194 -5.48 21.19 -9.32
N GLU A 195 -4.95 19.97 -9.48
CA GLU A 195 -5.76 18.75 -9.55
C GLU A 195 -6.41 18.46 -8.19
N PHE A 196 -5.68 18.65 -7.10
CA PHE A 196 -6.23 18.53 -5.74
C PHE A 196 -7.25 19.63 -5.41
N CYS A 197 -7.13 20.82 -5.98
CA CYS A 197 -8.18 21.84 -5.87
C CYS A 197 -9.43 21.40 -6.66
N TYR A 198 -9.22 20.94 -7.90
CA TYR A 198 -10.28 20.50 -8.80
C TYR A 198 -11.12 19.35 -8.22
N ILE A 199 -10.48 18.31 -7.69
CA ILE A 199 -11.19 17.12 -7.16
C ILE A 199 -12.04 17.43 -5.91
N THR A 200 -11.79 18.56 -5.25
CA THR A 200 -12.62 19.06 -4.15
C THR A 200 -13.77 19.96 -4.64
N ASP A 201 -14.12 19.89 -5.92
CA ASP A 201 -15.04 20.82 -6.59
C ASP A 201 -14.65 22.29 -6.39
N ASN A 202 -13.34 22.57 -6.32
CA ASN A 202 -12.78 23.88 -5.99
C ASN A 202 -13.30 24.46 -4.66
N THR A 203 -13.63 23.59 -3.70
CA THR A 203 -13.99 24.00 -2.33
C THR A 203 -12.85 24.75 -1.65
N TYR A 204 -11.61 24.40 -1.98
CA TYR A 204 -10.41 25.02 -1.42
C TYR A 204 -9.56 25.66 -2.53
N PHE A 205 -8.97 26.82 -2.21
CA PHE A 205 -8.03 27.49 -3.09
C PHE A 205 -6.62 26.90 -2.98
N ARG A 206 -5.81 27.10 -4.02
CA ARG A 206 -4.42 26.65 -4.09
C ARG A 206 -3.63 27.05 -2.85
N GLU A 207 -3.79 28.29 -2.38
CA GLU A 207 -3.08 28.82 -1.22
C GLU A 207 -3.44 28.07 0.07
N GLU A 208 -4.70 27.67 0.24
CA GLU A 208 -5.16 26.92 1.42
C GLU A 208 -4.59 25.50 1.43
N VAL A 209 -4.53 24.85 0.27
CA VAL A 209 -3.93 23.52 0.12
C VAL A 209 -2.43 23.56 0.42
N LEU A 210 -1.72 24.57 -0.08
CA LEU A 210 -0.29 24.76 0.18
C LEU A 210 -0.01 25.14 1.65
N GLU A 211 -0.88 25.94 2.28
CA GLU A 211 -0.77 26.25 3.70
C GLU A 211 -0.98 24.99 4.55
N MET A 212 -2.00 24.17 4.24
CA MET A 212 -2.22 22.91 4.94
C MET A 212 -1.05 21.93 4.72
N GLU A 213 -0.50 21.85 3.50
CA GLU A 213 0.71 21.07 3.24
C GLU A 213 1.87 21.49 4.15
N SER A 214 2.15 22.79 4.22
CA SER A 214 3.18 23.35 5.10
C SER A 214 2.94 22.98 6.57
N ASN A 215 1.70 23.10 7.05
CA ASN A 215 1.34 22.76 8.41
C ASN A 215 1.58 21.27 8.72
N VAL A 216 1.18 20.38 7.80
CA VAL A 216 1.38 18.93 7.95
C VAL A 216 2.87 18.60 7.98
N LEU A 217 3.66 19.10 7.02
CA LEU A 217 5.10 18.83 6.94
C LEU A 217 5.85 19.33 8.18
N ASN A 218 5.54 20.54 8.65
CA ASN A 218 6.15 21.12 9.84
C ASN A 218 5.80 20.33 11.10
N TYR A 219 4.53 19.95 11.27
CA TYR A 219 4.10 19.16 12.42
C TYR A 219 4.74 17.76 12.43
N LEU A 220 4.79 17.10 11.28
CA LEU A 220 5.42 15.79 11.12
C LEU A 220 6.95 15.86 11.04
N LYS A 221 7.54 17.05 11.15
CA LYS A 221 9.00 17.30 11.09
C LYS A 221 9.64 16.68 9.85
N PHE A 222 8.92 16.68 8.73
CA PHE A 222 9.33 16.05 7.47
C PHE A 222 9.64 14.55 7.56
N GLU A 223 9.18 13.84 8.61
CA GLU A 223 9.32 12.39 8.75
C GLU A 223 8.25 11.65 7.93
N MET A 224 8.37 11.72 6.60
CA MET A 224 7.35 11.20 5.66
C MET A 224 7.47 9.69 5.43
N THR A 225 8.67 9.12 5.52
CA THR A 225 8.85 7.67 5.42
C THR A 225 8.21 6.97 6.61
N ALA A 226 7.11 6.24 6.42
CA ALA A 226 6.47 5.46 7.47
C ALA A 226 6.20 4.02 7.02
N PRO A 227 6.53 2.99 7.82
CA PRO A 227 6.15 1.62 7.50
C PRO A 227 4.62 1.48 7.48
N THR A 228 4.07 1.05 6.36
CA THR A 228 2.64 0.79 6.20
C THR A 228 2.36 -0.71 6.08
N ALA A 229 1.11 -1.12 6.21
CA ALA A 229 0.74 -2.53 6.02
C ALA A 229 1.08 -3.00 4.59
N LYS A 230 0.97 -2.12 3.60
CA LYS A 230 1.35 -2.39 2.21
C LYS A 230 2.83 -2.75 2.06
N CYS A 231 3.73 -2.10 2.80
CA CYS A 231 5.17 -2.41 2.78
C CYS A 231 5.44 -3.87 3.16
N PHE A 232 4.81 -4.34 4.24
CA PHE A 232 4.95 -5.73 4.71
C PHE A 232 4.25 -6.73 3.81
N LEU A 233 3.07 -6.35 3.31
CA LEU A 233 2.22 -7.22 2.51
C LEU A 233 2.93 -7.76 1.26
N ARG A 234 3.75 -6.94 0.59
CA ARG A 234 4.51 -7.35 -0.62
C ARG A 234 5.37 -8.59 -0.36
N ARG A 235 6.10 -8.64 0.76
CA ARG A 235 6.90 -9.83 1.13
C ARG A 235 6.05 -10.97 1.63
N PHE A 236 4.99 -10.68 2.37
CA PHE A 236 4.15 -11.74 2.93
C PHE A 236 3.32 -12.46 1.86
N VAL A 237 2.93 -11.77 0.77
CA VAL A 237 2.36 -12.41 -0.42
C VAL A 237 3.35 -13.42 -1.02
N ARG A 238 4.63 -13.06 -1.16
CA ARG A 238 5.68 -13.98 -1.64
C ARG A 238 5.88 -15.17 -0.70
N ALA A 239 5.92 -14.93 0.61
CA ALA A 239 6.00 -16.00 1.63
C ALA A 239 4.78 -16.94 1.61
N ALA A 240 3.60 -16.40 1.28
CA ALA A 240 2.35 -17.13 1.22
C ALA A 240 2.18 -17.95 -0.06
N GLN A 241 2.88 -17.58 -1.14
CA GLN A 241 2.93 -18.32 -2.40
C GLN A 241 3.71 -19.62 -2.16
N GLY A 242 2.97 -20.68 -1.87
CA GLY A 242 3.49 -22.04 -1.93
C GLY A 242 3.72 -22.47 -3.38
N ILE A 243 4.32 -23.63 -3.52
CA ILE A 243 4.50 -24.33 -4.80
C ILE A 243 3.09 -24.73 -5.32
N TYR A 244 2.52 -23.92 -6.23
CA TYR A 244 1.35 -24.22 -7.09
C TYR A 244 -0.09 -24.22 -6.51
N GLU A 245 -0.39 -23.63 -5.36
CA GLU A 245 -1.71 -23.87 -4.72
C GLU A 245 -2.82 -22.84 -5.01
N VAL A 246 -2.48 -21.57 -5.27
CA VAL A 246 -3.43 -20.49 -5.57
C VAL A 246 -2.82 -19.63 -6.69
N PRO A 247 -3.61 -19.15 -7.68
CA PRO A 247 -3.09 -18.18 -8.63
C PRO A 247 -2.57 -16.96 -7.86
N SER A 248 -1.26 -16.72 -7.95
CA SER A 248 -0.53 -15.68 -7.21
C SER A 248 -1.27 -14.33 -7.19
N MET A 249 -1.82 -13.92 -8.34
CA MET A 249 -2.56 -12.67 -8.49
C MET A 249 -3.91 -12.65 -7.73
N GLN A 250 -4.60 -13.78 -7.55
CA GLN A 250 -5.85 -13.81 -6.77
C GLN A 250 -5.58 -13.61 -5.28
N LEU A 251 -4.55 -14.28 -4.75
CA LEU A 251 -4.11 -14.09 -3.37
C LEU A 251 -3.68 -12.65 -3.13
N GLU A 252 -2.88 -12.10 -4.05
CA GLU A 252 -2.43 -10.72 -3.94
C GLU A 252 -3.61 -9.73 -3.95
N CYS A 253 -4.51 -9.80 -4.93
CA CYS A 253 -5.66 -8.90 -4.99
C CYS A 253 -6.54 -9.02 -3.73
N LEU A 254 -6.77 -10.23 -3.23
CA LEU A 254 -7.58 -10.43 -2.03
C LEU A 254 -6.89 -9.95 -0.76
N ALA A 255 -5.59 -10.19 -0.61
CA ALA A 255 -4.84 -9.71 0.54
C ALA A 255 -4.76 -8.18 0.56
N ASN A 256 -4.61 -7.54 -0.61
CA ASN A 256 -4.67 -6.07 -0.71
C ASN A 256 -6.08 -5.55 -0.36
N TYR A 257 -7.15 -6.18 -0.86
CA TYR A 257 -8.53 -5.85 -0.50
C TYR A 257 -8.74 -5.86 1.03
N VAL A 258 -8.40 -6.99 1.67
CA VAL A 258 -8.54 -7.16 3.11
C VAL A 258 -7.69 -6.13 3.88
N THR A 259 -6.48 -5.85 3.41
CA THR A 259 -5.61 -4.84 4.02
C THR A 259 -6.21 -3.43 3.89
N GLU A 260 -6.73 -3.05 2.72
CA GLU A 260 -7.34 -1.74 2.51
C GLU A 260 -8.63 -1.54 3.32
N LEU A 261 -9.43 -2.59 3.56
CA LEU A 261 -10.59 -2.52 4.46
C LEU A 261 -10.23 -2.04 5.87
N SER A 262 -8.98 -2.20 6.31
CA SER A 262 -8.53 -1.69 7.61
C SER A 262 -8.37 -0.17 7.66
N LEU A 263 -8.22 0.51 6.52
CA LEU A 263 -7.90 1.95 6.48
C LEU A 263 -9.01 2.82 7.08
N PRO A 264 -10.30 2.66 6.70
CA PRO A 264 -11.38 3.49 7.24
C PRO A 264 -11.69 3.19 8.72
N GLU A 265 -11.41 1.97 9.18
CA GLU A 265 -11.75 1.50 10.52
C GLU A 265 -10.77 2.02 11.58
N TYR A 266 -11.21 2.97 12.40
CA TYR A 266 -10.38 3.60 13.42
C TYR A 266 -9.82 2.60 14.43
N ASN A 267 -10.59 1.58 14.81
CA ASN A 267 -10.15 0.58 15.79
C ASN A 267 -8.96 -0.25 15.29
N MET A 268 -8.75 -0.36 13.98
CA MET A 268 -7.60 -1.09 13.42
C MET A 268 -6.25 -0.43 13.74
N LEU A 269 -6.24 0.84 14.18
CA LEU A 269 -5.03 1.53 14.63
C LEU A 269 -4.38 0.87 15.84
N CYS A 270 -5.09 0.01 16.60
CA CYS A 270 -4.50 -0.72 17.72
C CYS A 270 -3.46 -1.75 17.27
N TYR A 271 -3.57 -2.24 16.03
CA TYR A 271 -2.65 -3.23 15.46
C TYR A 271 -1.44 -2.59 14.78
N ALA A 272 -0.30 -3.26 14.82
CA ALA A 272 0.88 -2.85 14.08
C ALA A 272 0.67 -3.08 12.56
N PRO A 273 1.25 -2.24 11.68
CA PRO A 273 1.15 -2.43 10.23
C PRO A 273 1.56 -3.84 9.76
N SER A 274 2.61 -4.42 10.35
CA SER A 274 3.04 -5.79 10.05
C SER A 274 2.01 -6.85 10.46
N LEU A 275 1.32 -6.64 11.58
CA LEU A 275 0.28 -7.54 12.07
C LEU A 275 -0.97 -7.50 11.20
N ILE A 276 -1.37 -6.31 10.73
CA ILE A 276 -2.48 -6.16 9.76
C ILE A 276 -2.15 -6.91 8.47
N ALA A 277 -0.94 -6.71 7.92
CA ALA A 277 -0.52 -7.38 6.68
C ALA A 277 -0.49 -8.91 6.83
N ALA A 278 0.06 -9.42 7.93
CA ALA A 278 0.10 -10.86 8.22
C ALA A 278 -1.32 -11.45 8.37
N SER A 279 -2.19 -10.76 9.08
CA SER A 279 -3.59 -11.16 9.30
C SER A 279 -4.40 -11.12 8.01
N ALA A 280 -4.16 -10.14 7.13
CA ALA A 280 -4.77 -10.07 5.81
C ALA A 280 -4.37 -11.25 4.91
N ILE A 281 -3.11 -11.69 4.99
CA ILE A 281 -2.64 -12.88 4.28
C ILE A 281 -3.29 -14.15 4.81
N PHE A 282 -3.35 -14.30 6.15
CA PHE A 282 -4.04 -15.42 6.77
C PHE A 282 -5.49 -15.50 6.28
N LEU A 283 -6.21 -14.38 6.35
CA LEU A 283 -7.61 -14.32 5.97
C LEU A 283 -7.82 -14.54 4.47
N ALA A 284 -6.99 -13.94 3.61
CA ALA A 284 -7.06 -14.14 2.17
C ALA A 284 -6.83 -15.60 1.78
N LYS A 285 -5.84 -16.27 2.39
CA LYS A 285 -5.62 -17.71 2.17
C LYS A 285 -6.81 -18.54 2.65
N TYR A 286 -7.38 -18.20 3.80
CA TYR A 286 -8.57 -18.89 4.32
C TYR A 286 -9.79 -18.73 3.40
N ILE A 287 -10.06 -17.51 2.91
CA ILE A 287 -11.17 -17.26 1.97
C ILE A 287 -10.99 -18.04 0.66
N LEU A 288 -9.76 -18.13 0.15
CA LEU A 288 -9.47 -18.84 -1.11
C LEU A 288 -9.46 -20.35 -0.95
N LEU A 289 -9.01 -20.87 0.20
CA LEU A 289 -8.90 -22.30 0.50
C LEU A 289 -9.38 -22.61 1.94
N PRO A 290 -10.69 -22.57 2.24
CA PRO A 290 -11.20 -22.71 3.61
C PRO A 290 -10.85 -24.06 4.27
N SER A 291 -10.70 -25.10 3.45
CA SER A 291 -10.39 -26.46 3.91
C SER A 291 -8.91 -26.68 4.26
N ARG A 292 -8.06 -25.67 4.09
CA ARG A 292 -6.62 -25.75 4.41
C ARG A 292 -6.24 -24.75 5.49
N ARG A 293 -5.26 -25.14 6.31
CA ARG A 293 -4.67 -24.21 7.29
C ARG A 293 -3.94 -23.10 6.54
N PRO A 294 -4.26 -21.82 6.82
CA PRO A 294 -3.67 -20.71 6.07
C PRO A 294 -2.22 -20.40 6.49
N TRP A 295 -1.78 -20.82 7.68
CA TRP A 295 -0.47 -20.50 8.24
C TRP A 295 0.51 -21.68 8.16
N ASN A 296 1.69 -21.44 7.59
CA ASN A 296 2.76 -22.44 7.44
C ASN A 296 4.10 -21.94 8.02
N SER A 297 5.11 -22.82 8.07
CA SER A 297 6.43 -22.50 8.63
C SER A 297 7.13 -21.36 7.91
N THR A 298 6.99 -21.25 6.58
CA THR A 298 7.52 -20.13 5.79
C THR A 298 6.91 -18.80 6.22
N LEU A 299 5.58 -18.72 6.36
CA LEU A 299 4.92 -17.50 6.82
C LEU A 299 5.35 -17.14 8.25
N GLN A 300 5.40 -18.11 9.15
CA GLN A 300 5.88 -17.89 10.52
C GLN A 300 7.32 -17.36 10.53
N HIS A 301 8.20 -17.89 9.67
CA HIS A 301 9.59 -17.45 9.55
C HIS A 301 9.73 -15.99 9.10
N TYR A 302 9.05 -15.59 8.01
CA TYR A 302 9.22 -14.24 7.46
C TYR A 302 8.38 -13.16 8.16
N THR A 303 7.25 -13.54 8.77
CA THR A 303 6.38 -12.59 9.48
C THR A 303 6.72 -12.47 10.96
N LEU A 304 7.44 -13.45 11.52
CA LEU A 304 7.72 -13.59 12.95
C LEU A 304 6.47 -13.74 13.84
N TYR A 305 5.31 -14.04 13.25
CA TYR A 305 4.06 -14.25 13.99
C TYR A 305 3.64 -15.72 13.99
N GLN A 306 3.21 -16.19 15.15
CA GLN A 306 2.48 -17.43 15.31
C GLN A 306 1.01 -17.23 14.91
N PRO A 307 0.28 -18.29 14.52
CA PRO A 307 -1.15 -18.21 14.29
C PRO A 307 -1.93 -17.57 15.45
N SER A 308 -1.53 -17.84 16.70
CA SER A 308 -2.17 -17.29 17.90
C SER A 308 -2.03 -15.77 17.99
N ASP A 309 -0.92 -15.21 17.50
CA ASP A 309 -0.65 -13.77 17.55
C ASP A 309 -1.58 -13.00 16.60
N LEU A 310 -2.12 -13.68 15.58
CA LEU A 310 -2.98 -13.09 14.56
C LEU A 310 -4.46 -13.09 14.96
N TYR A 311 -4.84 -13.79 16.03
CA TYR A 311 -6.22 -14.12 16.35
C TYR A 311 -7.16 -12.91 16.33
N ASP A 312 -6.88 -11.89 17.15
CA ASP A 312 -7.75 -10.72 17.29
C ASP A 312 -7.83 -9.90 15.99
N CYS A 313 -6.68 -9.64 15.35
CA CYS A 313 -6.60 -8.86 14.12
C CYS A 313 -7.31 -9.57 12.95
N VAL A 314 -7.17 -10.89 12.84
CA VAL A 314 -7.89 -11.70 11.83
C VAL A 314 -9.40 -11.64 12.07
N LYS A 315 -9.87 -11.72 13.32
CA LYS A 315 -11.31 -11.63 13.63
C LYS A 315 -11.88 -10.26 13.29
N ASP A 316 -11.15 -9.19 13.58
CA ASP A 316 -11.56 -7.83 13.21
C ASP A 316 -11.61 -7.64 11.70
N LEU A 317 -10.57 -8.05 10.97
CA LEU A 317 -10.58 -8.02 9.50
C LEU A 317 -11.68 -8.89 8.89
N HIS A 318 -11.93 -10.06 9.49
CA HIS A 318 -12.98 -10.98 9.04
C HIS A 318 -14.37 -10.36 9.18
N ARG A 319 -14.65 -9.68 10.30
CA ARG A 319 -15.86 -8.89 10.48
C ARG A 319 -16.01 -7.82 9.40
N LEU A 320 -14.96 -7.04 9.12
CA LEU A 320 -14.97 -6.02 8.07
C LEU A 320 -15.28 -6.64 6.68
N CYS A 321 -14.74 -7.81 6.36
CA CYS A 321 -15.06 -8.52 5.12
C CYS A 321 -16.53 -8.95 5.06
N CYS A 322 -17.08 -9.51 6.14
CA CYS A 322 -18.46 -9.96 6.19
C CYS A 322 -19.46 -8.79 6.13
N ASP A 323 -19.17 -7.68 6.80
CA ASP A 323 -20.05 -6.51 6.88
C ASP A 323 -19.96 -5.62 5.64
N SER A 324 -18.93 -5.78 4.81
CA SER A 324 -18.74 -5.02 3.57
C SER A 324 -19.94 -5.04 2.62
N HIS A 325 -20.80 -6.07 2.72
CA HIS A 325 -22.03 -6.16 1.94
C HIS A 325 -23.05 -5.06 2.25
N ASN A 326 -23.07 -4.59 3.49
CA ASN A 326 -24.03 -3.62 4.04
C ASN A 326 -23.38 -2.28 4.40
N SER A 327 -22.09 -2.09 4.08
CA SER A 327 -21.36 -0.86 4.36
C SER A 327 -21.97 0.32 3.61
N THR A 328 -22.08 1.46 4.30
CA THR A 328 -22.43 2.75 3.69
C THR A 328 -21.25 3.43 3.00
N LEU A 329 -20.05 2.85 3.13
CA LEU A 329 -18.77 3.32 2.57
C LEU A 329 -18.29 2.27 1.54
N PRO A 330 -18.63 2.42 0.25
CA PRO A 330 -18.47 1.36 -0.74
C PRO A 330 -17.15 1.41 -1.52
N ALA A 331 -16.36 2.50 -1.46
CA ALA A 331 -15.30 2.77 -2.42
C ALA A 331 -14.28 1.63 -2.55
N ILE A 332 -13.79 1.09 -1.43
CA ILE A 332 -12.84 -0.04 -1.42
C ILE A 332 -13.50 -1.29 -2.04
N ARG A 333 -14.75 -1.57 -1.68
CA ARG A 333 -15.45 -2.75 -2.20
C ARG A 333 -15.70 -2.62 -3.70
N ASP A 334 -16.08 -1.44 -4.17
CA ASP A 334 -16.34 -1.16 -5.58
C ASP A 334 -15.05 -1.23 -6.40
N LYS A 335 -13.96 -0.64 -5.90
CA LYS A 335 -12.60 -0.82 -6.43
C LYS A 335 -12.29 -2.30 -6.61
N TYR A 336 -12.28 -3.09 -5.55
CA TYR A 336 -11.90 -4.50 -5.60
C TYR A 336 -12.97 -5.44 -6.21
N SER A 337 -14.13 -4.90 -6.58
CA SER A 337 -15.17 -5.59 -7.37
C SER A 337 -14.92 -5.53 -8.87
N GLN A 338 -13.91 -4.78 -9.33
CA GLN A 338 -13.56 -4.67 -10.74
C GLN A 338 -12.73 -5.87 -11.23
N HIS A 339 -12.77 -6.12 -12.54
CA HIS A 339 -12.02 -7.23 -13.17
C HIS A 339 -10.50 -7.11 -12.97
N LYS A 340 -9.94 -5.88 -12.95
CA LYS A 340 -8.50 -5.66 -12.73
C LYS A 340 -8.02 -6.21 -11.37
N TYR A 341 -8.89 -6.23 -10.36
CA TYR A 341 -8.61 -6.81 -9.03
C TYR A 341 -9.20 -8.21 -8.84
N LYS A 342 -9.45 -8.93 -9.94
CA LYS A 342 -9.92 -10.34 -9.94
C LYS A 342 -11.20 -10.56 -9.14
N PHE A 343 -12.05 -9.53 -9.07
CA PHE A 343 -13.30 -9.56 -8.31
C PHE A 343 -13.07 -9.98 -6.84
N ALA A 344 -11.95 -9.59 -6.24
CA ALA A 344 -11.56 -9.98 -4.88
C ALA A 344 -12.68 -9.72 -3.87
N ALA A 345 -13.34 -8.56 -3.96
CA ALA A 345 -14.44 -8.19 -3.06
C ALA A 345 -15.76 -8.95 -3.31
N LYS A 346 -15.87 -9.71 -4.43
CA LYS A 346 -17.01 -10.57 -4.73
C LYS A 346 -16.79 -12.03 -4.32
N LYS A 347 -15.61 -12.36 -3.76
CA LYS A 347 -15.34 -13.69 -3.24
C LYS A 347 -16.19 -13.95 -2.00
N TYR A 348 -16.72 -15.16 -1.89
CA TYR A 348 -17.49 -15.58 -0.72
C TYR A 348 -16.58 -15.64 0.51
N CYS A 349 -16.87 -14.82 1.52
CA CYS A 349 -16.21 -14.90 2.83
C CYS A 349 -17.00 -15.88 3.73
N PRO A 350 -16.38 -16.99 4.19
CA PRO A 350 -17.05 -17.90 5.11
C PRO A 350 -17.47 -17.17 6.40
N PRO A 351 -18.61 -17.52 7.03
CA PRO A 351 -19.17 -16.76 8.16
C PRO A 351 -18.39 -16.94 9.48
N SER A 352 -17.53 -17.96 9.57
CA SER A 352 -16.76 -18.25 10.78
C SER A 352 -15.45 -18.92 10.43
N ILE A 353 -14.36 -18.49 11.07
CA ILE A 353 -13.04 -19.11 10.95
C ILE A 353 -12.89 -20.19 12.05
N PRO A 354 -12.48 -21.43 11.73
CA PRO A 354 -12.24 -22.46 12.74
C PRO A 354 -11.17 -22.07 13.77
N GLU A 355 -11.51 -22.14 15.05
CA GLU A 355 -10.60 -21.81 16.17
C GLU A 355 -9.28 -22.62 16.12
N GLY A 356 -9.35 -23.87 15.65
CA GLY A 356 -8.18 -24.74 15.51
C GLY A 356 -7.10 -24.22 14.53
N TYR A 357 -7.42 -23.23 13.68
CA TYR A 357 -6.45 -22.64 12.75
C TYR A 357 -5.51 -21.62 13.43
N PHE A 358 -5.85 -21.16 14.63
CA PHE A 358 -5.02 -20.25 15.43
C PHE A 358 -4.11 -20.97 16.44
N HIS A 359 -4.14 -22.31 16.44
CA HIS A 359 -3.30 -23.13 17.30
C HIS A 359 -2.10 -23.68 16.52
N ASN A 360 -0.92 -23.64 17.14
CA ASN A 360 0.27 -24.30 16.61
C ASN A 360 -0.01 -25.78 16.37
N GLN A 361 0.54 -26.33 15.29
CA GLN A 361 0.57 -27.77 15.12
C GLN A 361 1.52 -28.32 16.19
N SER A 362 0.95 -28.89 17.26
CA SER A 362 1.70 -29.78 18.14
C SER A 362 2.26 -30.90 17.26
N CYS A 363 3.58 -31.09 17.29
CA CYS A 363 4.24 -32.26 16.69
C CYS A 363 3.65 -33.58 17.20
#